data_AF-A0A9P8L146-F1
#
_entry.id   AF-A0A9P8L146-F1
#
_cell.length_a   1.000
_cell.length_b   1.000
_cell.length_c   1.000
_cell.angle_alpha   90.00
_cell.angle_beta   90.00
_cell.angle_gamma   90.00
#
_symmetry.space_group_name_H-M   'P 1'
#
loop_
_entity.id
_entity.type
_entity.pdbx_description
1 polymer ?
#
loop_
_entity_poly.entity_id
_entity_poly.type
_entity_poly.pdbx_seq_one_letter_code
_entity_poly.pdbx_strand_id
1 'polypeptide(L)'
;MGTFTTKADYHYQTLRCNVDLLKMIQLGITLFSPEGELPPPHPPDASGLNASTYQNNLMPCPCTWQFNFKFSLQSDMYAQDSTDLLQKSGIDFQMHERQGIDPFVFGSLLISSGLVLDDDVKWISFHSGYDFGYLMKIMLCKPLPDDESEFRRLLGIFFSGLYDIKYLMKHVRLDNLRLIFKNSRDTELQTRSSRNQTVNDTPLTPSAAQIIANLGQKSGLQDIADELGIKRIGPQHQAGSDSLLTGRIFWEIRRVVFNGVIDDSKYLGQVWGLNGVGAPASSSSTTTANTATTNATQQGQQQQQQQQQQQQQQQQQTNGAYGGNSNGGTPSTPNTQHASLATTTPGQQSSGSGIG
;
A
#
# COMPACT_ATOMS: atom_id res chain seq x y z
N MET A 1 22.26 -2.93 13.66
CA MET A 1 20.89 -3.47 13.63
C MET A 1 20.45 -3.66 15.06
N GLY A 2 19.42 -2.93 15.52
CA GLY A 2 18.87 -3.09 16.87
C GLY A 2 18.12 -4.41 17.03
N THR A 3 17.95 -4.86 18.27
CA THR A 3 17.13 -6.03 18.62
C THR A 3 15.66 -5.63 18.67
N PHE A 4 14.82 -6.23 17.83
CA PHE A 4 13.36 -5.99 17.81
C PHE A 4 12.63 -6.98 18.70
N THR A 5 11.56 -6.52 19.36
CA THR A 5 10.81 -7.34 20.33
C THR A 5 9.86 -8.32 19.66
N THR A 6 9.30 -7.95 18.50
CA THR A 6 8.40 -8.79 17.70
C THR A 6 8.52 -8.49 16.20
N LYS A 7 7.91 -9.32 15.35
CA LYS A 7 7.81 -9.04 13.90
C LYS A 7 6.94 -7.83 13.60
N ALA A 8 5.88 -7.60 14.39
CA ALA A 8 5.03 -6.43 14.26
C ALA A 8 5.82 -5.14 14.57
N ASP A 9 6.62 -5.17 15.64
CA ASP A 9 7.55 -4.11 15.99
C ASP A 9 8.55 -3.83 14.84
N TYR A 10 9.17 -4.86 14.26
CA TYR A 10 10.03 -4.67 13.08
C TYR A 10 9.30 -4.01 11.89
N HIS A 11 8.07 -4.43 11.60
CA HIS A 11 7.27 -3.83 10.53
C HIS A 11 6.91 -2.37 10.83
N TYR A 12 6.52 -2.07 12.07
CA TYR A 12 6.24 -0.71 12.50
C TYR A 12 7.47 0.19 12.43
N GLN A 13 8.62 -0.25 12.95
CA GLN A 13 9.85 0.55 12.88
C GLN A 13 10.30 0.80 11.43
N THR A 14 10.10 -0.17 10.54
CA THR A 14 10.37 0.02 9.10
C THR A 14 9.45 1.08 8.51
N LEU A 15 8.15 1.01 8.80
CA LEU A 15 7.16 2.00 8.36
C LEU A 15 7.50 3.38 8.91
N ARG A 16 7.74 3.49 10.21
CA ARG A 16 8.08 4.74 10.89
C ARG A 16 9.25 5.45 10.23
N CYS A 17 10.38 4.75 10.08
CA CYS A 17 11.57 5.32 9.47
C CYS A 17 11.29 5.85 8.06
N ASN A 18 10.56 5.10 7.24
CA ASN A 18 10.26 5.53 5.87
C ASN A 18 9.27 6.70 5.84
N VAL A 19 8.19 6.63 6.63
CA VAL A 19 7.17 7.69 6.68
C VAL A 19 7.76 9.00 7.20
N ASP A 20 8.65 8.96 8.19
CA ASP A 20 9.29 10.17 8.73
C ASP A 20 10.23 10.82 7.71
N LEU A 21 10.94 10.02 6.91
CA LEU A 21 11.89 10.49 5.89
C LEU A 21 11.22 10.97 4.60
N LEU A 22 10.19 10.26 4.14
CA LEU A 22 9.58 10.48 2.83
C LEU A 22 8.35 11.40 2.92
N LYS A 23 7.93 11.91 1.76
CA LYS A 23 6.73 12.75 1.62
C LYS A 23 5.63 11.99 0.87
N MET A 24 4.39 12.21 1.29
CA MET A 24 3.21 11.74 0.57
C MET A 24 3.07 12.52 -0.74
N ILE A 25 2.72 11.81 -1.82
CA ILE A 25 2.54 12.41 -3.17
C ILE A 25 1.06 12.63 -3.46
N GLN A 26 0.21 11.61 -3.23
CA GLN A 26 -1.23 11.69 -3.42
C GLN A 26 -2.01 11.06 -2.26
N LEU A 27 -3.25 11.52 -2.08
CA LEU A 27 -4.27 10.86 -1.26
C LEU A 27 -5.58 10.82 -2.03
N GLY A 28 -6.24 9.67 -2.02
CA GLY A 28 -7.58 9.49 -2.57
C GLY A 28 -8.59 9.30 -1.45
N ILE A 29 -9.68 10.06 -1.48
CA ILE A 29 -10.82 9.87 -0.58
C ILE A 29 -12.05 9.65 -1.43
N THR A 30 -12.74 8.53 -1.22
CA THR A 30 -14.05 8.25 -1.83
C THR A 30 -15.09 8.09 -0.73
N LEU A 31 -16.23 8.78 -0.89
CA LEU A 31 -17.34 8.69 0.06
C LEU A 31 -18.39 7.69 -0.42
N PHE A 32 -18.92 6.93 0.54
CA PHE A 32 -20.04 6.01 0.37
C PHE A 32 -21.06 6.25 1.48
N SER A 33 -22.34 6.02 1.19
CA SER A 33 -23.38 5.95 2.22
C SER A 33 -23.18 4.70 3.10
N PRO A 34 -23.89 4.61 4.25
CA PRO A 34 -23.90 3.42 5.10
C PRO A 34 -24.42 2.14 4.40
N GLU A 35 -25.07 2.27 3.24
CA GLU A 35 -25.58 1.18 2.41
C GLU A 35 -24.61 0.81 1.27
N GLY A 36 -23.55 1.60 1.09
CA GLY A 36 -22.54 1.41 0.05
C GLY A 36 -22.85 2.09 -1.28
N GLU A 37 -23.76 3.05 -1.27
CA GLU A 37 -24.07 3.85 -2.45
C GLU A 37 -23.12 5.05 -2.56
N LEU A 38 -22.76 5.42 -3.79
CA LEU A 38 -22.02 6.66 -4.03
C LEU A 38 -22.97 7.86 -3.89
N PRO A 39 -22.49 9.02 -3.42
CA PRO A 39 -23.28 10.25 -3.44
C PRO A 39 -23.91 10.49 -4.82
N PRO A 40 -25.20 10.88 -4.88
CA PRO A 40 -25.87 11.07 -6.14
C PRO A 40 -25.19 12.21 -6.93
N PRO A 41 -25.12 12.09 -8.28
CA PRO A 41 -24.48 13.09 -9.12
C PRO A 41 -25.22 14.44 -9.12
N HIS A 42 -26.47 14.45 -8.65
CA HIS A 42 -27.28 15.64 -8.43
C HIS A 42 -27.79 15.64 -6.99
N PRO A 43 -27.86 16.80 -6.32
CA PRO A 43 -28.44 16.87 -4.99
C PRO A 43 -29.89 16.37 -5.03
N PRO A 44 -30.34 15.61 -4.02
CA PRO A 44 -31.75 15.22 -3.90
C PRO A 44 -32.59 16.50 -3.85
N ASP A 45 -33.74 16.44 -4.53
CA ASP A 45 -34.68 17.53 -4.77
C ASP A 45 -34.65 18.60 -3.66
N ALA A 46 -34.20 19.82 -3.99
CA ALA A 46 -33.96 20.91 -3.04
C ALA A 46 -35.26 21.50 -2.43
N SER A 47 -36.32 20.71 -2.35
CA SER A 47 -37.64 21.08 -1.81
C SER A 47 -37.66 21.17 -0.28
N GLY A 48 -36.66 20.60 0.41
CA GLY A 48 -36.51 20.66 1.87
C GLY A 48 -35.39 21.58 2.38
N LEU A 49 -34.58 22.16 1.50
CA LEU A 49 -33.52 23.11 1.86
C LEU A 49 -33.95 24.50 1.41
N ASN A 50 -33.69 25.50 2.25
CA ASN A 50 -34.03 26.90 2.00
C ASN A 50 -33.29 27.38 0.75
N ALA A 51 -33.91 27.22 -0.42
CA ALA A 51 -33.32 27.43 -1.74
C ALA A 51 -32.91 28.89 -2.03
N SER A 52 -33.10 29.80 -1.08
CA SER A 52 -32.90 31.24 -1.23
C SER A 52 -31.47 31.73 -0.97
N THR A 53 -30.53 30.91 -0.49
CA THR A 53 -29.14 31.38 -0.21
C THR A 53 -28.10 30.93 -1.26
N TYR A 54 -28.33 29.85 -2.00
CA TYR A 54 -27.33 29.26 -2.93
C TYR A 54 -27.91 28.84 -4.29
N GLN A 55 -28.87 29.59 -4.81
CA GLN A 55 -29.74 29.19 -5.91
C GLN A 55 -29.06 29.02 -7.30
N ASN A 56 -27.75 29.26 -7.45
CA ASN A 56 -27.09 29.34 -8.76
C ASN A 56 -25.87 28.44 -9.00
N ASN A 57 -25.46 27.56 -8.07
CA ASN A 57 -24.32 26.66 -8.28
C ASN A 57 -24.63 25.23 -7.79
N LEU A 58 -25.55 24.53 -8.46
CA LEU A 58 -25.72 23.09 -8.29
C LEU A 58 -24.50 22.38 -8.90
N MET A 59 -23.38 22.35 -8.18
CA MET A 59 -22.22 21.53 -8.55
C MET A 59 -22.57 20.06 -8.31
N PRO A 60 -22.27 19.16 -9.28
CA PRO A 60 -22.24 17.73 -9.00
C PRO A 60 -21.32 17.51 -7.80
N CYS A 61 -21.81 16.83 -6.76
CA CYS A 61 -20.96 16.44 -5.65
C CYS A 61 -20.04 15.31 -6.15
N PRO A 62 -18.72 15.53 -6.30
CA PRO A 62 -17.85 14.43 -6.67
C PRO A 62 -17.89 13.38 -5.57
N CYS A 63 -17.87 12.09 -5.93
CA CYS A 63 -17.81 11.02 -4.94
C CYS A 63 -16.37 10.68 -4.53
N THR A 64 -15.39 11.06 -5.35
CA THR A 64 -13.96 10.79 -5.16
C THR A 64 -13.16 12.06 -5.34
N TRP A 65 -12.27 12.34 -4.38
CA TRP A 65 -11.28 13.41 -4.44
C TRP A 65 -9.88 12.81 -4.51
N GLN A 66 -9.04 13.39 -5.36
CA GLN A 66 -7.61 13.09 -5.43
C GLN A 66 -6.83 14.35 -5.04
N PHE A 67 -6.25 14.33 -3.85
CA PHE A 67 -5.39 15.38 -3.33
C PHE A 67 -3.97 15.16 -3.83
N ASN A 68 -3.38 16.16 -4.47
CA ASN A 68 -2.03 16.12 -5.03
C ASN A 68 -1.13 17.02 -4.16
N PHE A 69 -0.20 16.42 -3.42
CA PHE A 69 0.64 17.15 -2.45
C PHE A 69 1.90 17.72 -3.08
N LYS A 70 2.44 18.77 -2.47
CA LYS A 70 3.68 19.38 -2.90
C LYS A 70 4.85 18.40 -2.80
N PHE A 71 5.51 18.16 -3.92
CA PHE A 71 6.61 17.21 -4.03
C PHE A 71 7.61 17.67 -5.10
N SER A 72 8.91 17.56 -4.83
CA SER A 72 9.98 17.91 -5.78
C SER A 72 10.98 16.78 -5.92
N LEU A 73 11.22 16.32 -7.16
CA LEU A 73 12.25 15.32 -7.46
C LEU A 73 13.68 15.87 -7.26
N GLN A 74 13.84 17.18 -7.11
CA GLN A 74 15.13 17.82 -6.91
C GLN A 74 15.51 17.91 -5.42
N SER A 75 14.53 18.15 -4.54
CA SER A 75 14.79 18.38 -3.12
C SER A 75 14.37 17.23 -2.20
N ASP A 76 13.38 16.43 -2.59
CA ASP A 76 12.79 15.42 -1.72
C ASP A 76 13.44 14.05 -1.93
N MET A 77 13.51 13.24 -0.85
CA MET A 77 13.95 11.86 -0.97
C MET A 77 12.86 10.99 -1.59
N TYR A 78 13.27 10.05 -2.44
CA TYR A 78 12.38 9.07 -3.07
C TYR A 78 13.12 7.80 -3.47
N ALA A 79 12.35 6.76 -3.76
CA ALA A 79 12.84 5.55 -4.43
C ALA A 79 12.62 5.69 -5.93
N GLN A 80 13.68 5.54 -6.73
CA GLN A 80 13.64 5.74 -8.19
C GLN A 80 12.58 4.86 -8.87
N ASP A 81 12.53 3.57 -8.52
CA ASP A 81 11.56 2.63 -9.09
C ASP A 81 10.10 3.07 -8.82
N SER A 82 9.84 3.68 -7.66
CA SER A 82 8.51 4.16 -7.30
C SER A 82 8.13 5.41 -8.09
N THR A 83 9.06 6.36 -8.28
CA THR A 83 8.79 7.56 -9.08
C THR A 83 8.63 7.24 -10.55
N ASP A 84 9.40 6.28 -11.09
CA ASP A 84 9.27 5.84 -12.48
C ASP A 84 7.90 5.17 -12.72
N LEU A 85 7.45 4.33 -11.78
CA LEU A 85 6.13 3.72 -11.85
C LEU A 85 5.02 4.77 -11.79
N LEU A 86 5.12 5.75 -10.88
CA LEU A 86 4.15 6.83 -10.73
C LEU A 86 4.09 7.71 -11.98
N GLN A 87 5.24 8.06 -12.55
CA GLN A 87 5.29 8.84 -13.79
C GLN A 87 4.66 8.08 -14.96
N LYS A 88 4.93 6.77 -15.09
CA LYS A 88 4.26 5.90 -16.08
C LYS A 88 2.76 5.81 -15.86
N SER A 89 2.31 5.96 -14.62
CA SER A 89 0.89 5.96 -14.22
C SER A 89 0.22 7.33 -14.40
N GLY A 90 0.94 8.32 -14.93
CA GLY A 90 0.42 9.64 -15.28
C GLY A 90 0.57 10.71 -14.20
N ILE A 91 1.45 10.53 -13.21
CA ILE A 91 1.77 11.57 -12.23
C ILE A 91 2.63 12.66 -12.87
N ASP A 92 2.17 13.91 -12.79
CA ASP A 92 2.90 15.09 -13.23
C ASP A 92 3.67 15.74 -12.07
N PHE A 93 4.91 15.31 -11.87
CA PHE A 93 5.77 15.84 -10.81
C PHE A 93 6.05 17.35 -10.93
N GLN A 94 6.01 17.94 -12.14
CA GLN A 94 6.18 19.39 -12.28
C GLN A 94 4.97 20.14 -11.72
N MET A 95 3.76 19.59 -11.91
CA MET A 95 2.55 20.15 -11.33
C MET A 95 2.53 19.98 -9.81
N HIS A 96 2.96 18.84 -9.27
CA HIS A 96 3.14 18.64 -7.83
C HIS A 96 4.10 19.67 -7.23
N GLU A 97 5.22 19.96 -7.87
CA GLU A 97 6.20 20.94 -7.35
C GLU A 97 5.65 22.37 -7.33
N ARG A 98 4.96 22.77 -8.41
CA ARG A 98 4.47 24.15 -8.59
C ARG A 98 3.15 24.45 -7.88
N GLN A 99 2.24 23.49 -7.85
CA GLN A 99 0.84 23.68 -7.43
C GLN A 99 0.37 22.64 -6.40
N GLY A 100 1.26 21.76 -5.93
CA GLY A 100 0.88 20.75 -4.95
C GLY A 100 0.44 21.36 -3.61
N ILE A 101 -0.49 20.67 -2.97
CA ILE A 101 -1.07 21.04 -1.69
C ILE A 101 0.00 20.95 -0.59
N ASP A 102 0.06 21.95 0.29
CA ASP A 102 0.85 21.85 1.51
C ASP A 102 0.21 20.79 2.43
N PRO A 103 0.96 19.71 2.76
CA PRO A 103 0.40 18.62 3.56
C PRO A 103 -0.08 19.08 4.94
N PHE A 104 0.55 20.07 5.58
CA PHE A 104 0.15 20.52 6.92
C PHE A 104 -1.10 21.40 6.87
N VAL A 105 -1.27 22.19 5.81
CA VAL A 105 -2.53 22.90 5.55
C VAL A 105 -3.67 21.90 5.37
N PHE A 106 -3.45 20.86 4.55
CA PHE A 106 -4.42 19.78 4.39
C PHE A 106 -4.74 19.08 5.71
N GLY A 107 -3.72 18.75 6.52
CA GLY A 107 -3.88 18.16 7.84
C GLY A 107 -4.79 18.99 8.76
N SER A 108 -4.61 20.32 8.77
CA SER A 108 -5.46 21.23 9.56
C SER A 108 -6.94 21.19 9.14
N LEU A 109 -7.20 21.08 7.83
CA LEU A 109 -8.54 21.00 7.27
C LEU A 109 -9.16 19.61 7.51
N LEU A 110 -8.38 18.54 7.38
CA LEU A 110 -8.83 17.18 7.65
C LEU A 110 -9.31 17.03 9.10
N ILE A 111 -8.54 17.53 10.07
CA ILE A 111 -8.88 17.46 11.50
C ILE A 111 -10.24 18.11 11.80
N SER A 112 -10.58 19.20 11.11
CA SER A 112 -11.83 19.95 11.34
C SER A 112 -12.96 19.58 10.36
N SER A 113 -12.74 18.61 9.47
CA SER A 113 -13.70 18.23 8.42
C SER A 113 -14.84 17.33 8.89
N GLY A 114 -14.68 16.68 10.05
CA GLY A 114 -15.57 15.61 10.52
C GLY A 114 -15.24 14.22 9.94
N LEU A 115 -14.22 14.08 9.08
CA LEU A 115 -13.80 12.77 8.56
C LEU A 115 -12.91 11.98 9.53
N VAL A 116 -12.36 12.62 10.56
CA VAL A 116 -11.53 12.00 11.59
C VAL A 116 -12.04 12.43 12.96
N LEU A 117 -11.68 11.69 14.01
CA LEU A 117 -12.13 11.96 15.39
C LEU A 117 -13.65 11.86 15.58
N ASP A 118 -14.33 11.08 14.73
CA ASP A 118 -15.77 10.86 14.76
C ASP A 118 -16.09 9.36 14.64
N ASP A 119 -16.89 8.85 15.58
CA ASP A 119 -17.25 7.42 15.68
C ASP A 119 -18.28 6.99 14.62
N ASP A 120 -19.02 7.94 14.04
CA ASP A 120 -19.97 7.70 12.97
C ASP A 120 -19.27 7.48 11.61
N VAL A 121 -17.99 7.86 11.51
CA VAL A 121 -17.20 7.69 10.28
C VAL A 121 -16.47 6.35 10.27
N LYS A 122 -16.67 5.58 9.19
CA LYS A 122 -15.96 4.32 8.94
C LYS A 122 -14.99 4.48 7.76
N TRP A 123 -13.69 4.40 8.06
CA TRP A 123 -12.63 4.34 7.08
C TRP A 123 -12.49 2.92 6.52
N ILE A 124 -12.36 2.85 5.20
CA ILE A 124 -12.12 1.61 4.45
C ILE A 124 -10.80 1.77 3.73
N SER A 125 -9.93 0.79 3.87
CA SER A 125 -8.58 0.84 3.32
C SER A 125 -8.11 -0.52 2.80
N PHE A 126 -6.94 -0.54 2.17
CA PHE A 126 -6.31 -1.77 1.71
C PHE A 126 -4.80 -1.74 1.95
N HIS A 127 -4.30 -2.65 2.79
CA HIS A 127 -2.86 -2.75 3.11
C HIS A 127 -2.27 -1.44 3.66
N SER A 128 -2.97 -0.87 4.62
CA SER A 128 -3.01 0.58 4.83
C SER A 128 -2.05 1.14 5.87
N GLY A 129 -1.10 0.34 6.35
CA GLY A 129 -0.16 0.79 7.38
C GLY A 129 0.53 2.11 7.00
N TYR A 130 1.14 2.15 5.81
CA TYR A 130 1.81 3.36 5.32
C TYR A 130 0.84 4.53 5.10
N ASP A 131 -0.37 4.26 4.59
CA ASP A 131 -1.38 5.29 4.31
C ASP A 131 -1.74 6.05 5.59
N PHE A 132 -2.07 5.31 6.66
CA PHE A 132 -2.38 5.91 7.95
C PHE A 132 -1.13 6.43 8.67
N GLY A 133 0.05 5.86 8.42
CA GLY A 133 1.31 6.44 8.88
C GLY A 133 1.50 7.87 8.35
N TYR A 134 1.33 8.09 7.06
CA TYR A 134 1.45 9.43 6.47
C TYR A 134 0.36 10.38 6.97
N LEU A 135 -0.90 9.94 7.02
CA LEU A 135 -2.00 10.76 7.56
C LEU A 135 -1.73 11.16 9.01
N MET A 136 -1.26 10.22 9.83
CA MET A 136 -0.90 10.47 11.23
C MET A 136 0.24 11.49 11.34
N LYS A 137 1.33 11.33 10.56
CA LYS A 137 2.44 12.30 10.50
C LYS A 137 1.93 13.70 10.15
N ILE A 138 1.07 13.80 9.14
CA ILE A 138 0.49 15.06 8.67
C ILE A 138 -0.37 15.71 9.76
N MET A 139 -1.25 14.96 10.42
CA MET A 139 -2.14 15.48 11.45
C MET A 139 -1.43 15.81 12.77
N LEU A 140 -0.42 15.02 13.16
CA LEU A 140 0.37 15.27 14.37
C LEU A 140 1.37 16.41 14.21
N CYS A 141 1.72 16.76 12.96
CA CYS A 141 2.81 17.70 12.63
C CYS A 141 4.14 17.33 13.33
N LYS A 142 4.37 16.03 13.55
CA LYS A 142 5.50 15.47 14.29
C LYS A 142 5.93 14.14 13.66
N PRO A 143 7.18 13.69 13.90
CA PRO A 143 7.57 12.31 13.61
C PRO A 143 6.61 11.31 14.26
N LEU A 144 6.47 10.14 13.66
CA LEU A 144 5.63 9.08 14.23
C LEU A 144 6.17 8.61 15.59
N PRO A 145 5.28 8.16 16.51
CA PRO A 145 5.66 7.69 17.82
C PRO A 145 6.76 6.61 17.78
N ASP A 146 7.71 6.63 18.72
CA ASP A 146 8.73 5.58 18.80
C ASP A 146 8.13 4.19 19.04
N ASP A 147 7.06 4.14 19.82
CA ASP A 147 6.41 2.92 20.25
C ASP A 147 5.17 2.60 19.40
N GLU A 148 5.06 1.34 18.97
CA GLU A 148 3.96 0.85 18.14
C GLU A 148 2.61 0.92 18.87
N SER A 149 2.60 0.70 20.20
CA SER A 149 1.35 0.74 20.97
C SER A 149 0.80 2.15 21.07
N GLU A 150 1.66 3.16 21.18
CA GLU A 150 1.26 4.56 21.14
C GLU A 150 0.72 4.96 19.76
N PHE A 151 1.36 4.51 18.67
CA PHE A 151 0.82 4.69 17.32
C PHE A 151 -0.57 4.07 17.16
N ARG A 152 -0.76 2.83 17.62
CA ARG A 152 -2.07 2.16 17.57
C ARG A 152 -3.12 2.89 18.41
N ARG A 153 -2.74 3.41 19.59
CA ARG A 153 -3.63 4.20 20.44
C ARG A 153 -4.10 5.45 19.71
N LEU A 154 -3.20 6.19 19.08
CA LEU A 154 -3.54 7.37 18.28
C LEU A 154 -4.38 7.00 17.06
N LEU A 155 -4.04 5.91 16.36
CA LEU A 155 -4.81 5.42 15.23
C LEU A 155 -6.28 5.17 15.61
N GLY A 156 -6.53 4.53 16.75
CA GLY A 156 -7.89 4.30 17.25
C GLY A 156 -8.62 5.57 17.71
N ILE A 157 -7.91 6.65 18.01
CA ILE A 157 -8.52 7.95 18.34
C ILE A 157 -8.91 8.71 17.07
N PHE A 158 -7.98 8.84 16.12
CA PHE A 158 -8.23 9.59 14.89
C PHE A 158 -9.14 8.85 13.91
N PHE A 159 -9.09 7.51 13.91
CA PHE A 159 -9.79 6.64 12.98
C PHE A 159 -10.49 5.50 13.75
N SER A 160 -11.46 5.85 14.60
CA SER A 160 -12.15 4.91 15.49
C SER A 160 -12.93 3.83 14.73
N GLY A 161 -13.44 4.15 13.54
CA GLY A 161 -13.97 3.18 12.59
C GLY A 161 -12.98 2.90 11.46
N LEU A 162 -12.28 1.75 11.48
CA LEU A 162 -11.34 1.39 10.41
C LEU A 162 -11.42 -0.09 10.04
N TYR A 163 -11.60 -0.39 8.74
CA TYR A 163 -11.45 -1.73 8.18
C TYR A 163 -10.36 -1.77 7.10
N ASP A 164 -9.40 -2.68 7.27
CA ASP A 164 -8.41 -3.00 6.23
C ASP A 164 -8.82 -4.26 5.47
N ILE A 165 -9.15 -4.11 4.18
CA ILE A 165 -9.59 -5.21 3.31
C ILE A 165 -8.56 -6.35 3.26
N LYS A 166 -7.26 -6.03 3.30
CA LYS A 166 -6.22 -7.06 3.27
C LYS A 166 -6.21 -7.85 4.57
N TYR A 167 -6.45 -7.19 5.71
CA TYR A 167 -6.64 -7.87 6.98
C TYR A 167 -7.87 -8.79 6.92
N LEU A 168 -9.03 -8.28 6.51
CA LEU A 168 -10.27 -9.05 6.36
C LEU A 168 -10.03 -10.35 5.59
N MET A 169 -9.48 -10.24 4.38
CA MET A 169 -9.29 -11.38 3.49
C MET A 169 -8.25 -12.39 4.00
N LYS A 170 -7.15 -11.92 4.59
CA LYS A 170 -6.12 -12.82 5.12
C LYS A 170 -6.58 -13.50 6.41
N HIS A 171 -7.31 -12.80 7.29
CA HIS A 171 -7.82 -13.37 8.52
C HIS A 171 -8.82 -14.49 8.24
N VAL A 172 -9.81 -14.23 7.36
CA VAL A 172 -10.78 -15.26 6.94
C VAL A 172 -10.05 -16.47 6.35
N ARG A 173 -9.04 -16.28 5.50
CA ARG A 173 -8.26 -17.41 4.96
C ARG A 173 -7.52 -18.18 6.05
N LEU A 174 -6.85 -17.49 6.98
CA LEU A 174 -6.01 -18.12 8.01
C LEU A 174 -6.85 -18.89 9.04
N ASP A 175 -8.01 -18.38 9.45
CA ASP A 175 -8.92 -19.10 10.33
C ASP A 175 -9.40 -20.40 9.69
N ASN A 176 -9.74 -20.34 8.42
CA ASN A 176 -10.17 -21.50 7.65
C ASN A 176 -9.04 -22.54 7.46
N LEU A 177 -7.79 -22.11 7.28
CA LEU A 177 -6.63 -23.01 7.28
C LEU A 177 -6.39 -23.65 8.65
N ARG A 178 -6.46 -22.87 9.74
CA ARG A 178 -6.27 -23.38 11.12
C ARG A 178 -7.30 -24.46 11.47
N LEU A 179 -8.56 -24.29 11.04
CA LEU A 179 -9.62 -25.29 11.21
C LEU A 179 -9.30 -26.61 10.51
N ILE A 180 -8.80 -26.57 9.26
CA ILE A 180 -8.41 -27.76 8.50
C ILE A 180 -7.30 -28.53 9.23
N PHE A 181 -6.25 -27.85 9.71
CA PHE A 181 -5.13 -28.50 10.39
C PHE A 181 -5.49 -29.07 11.77
N LYS A 182 -6.42 -28.44 12.51
CA LYS A 182 -6.93 -29.01 13.77
C LYS A 182 -7.67 -30.32 13.53
N ASN A 183 -8.51 -30.38 12.50
CA ASN A 183 -9.30 -31.56 12.17
C ASN A 183 -8.47 -32.70 11.55
N SER A 184 -7.31 -32.39 10.96
CA SER A 184 -6.46 -33.39 10.30
C SER A 184 -5.63 -34.25 11.28
N ARG A 185 -5.63 -33.95 12.59
CA ARG A 185 -5.02 -34.80 13.63
C ARG A 185 -5.95 -35.92 14.12
N ASP A 186 -7.24 -35.85 13.77
CA ASP A 186 -8.23 -36.88 14.07
C ASP A 186 -8.53 -37.68 12.78
N THR A 187 -8.02 -38.91 12.72
CA THR A 187 -7.97 -39.75 11.49
C THR A 187 -9.33 -40.18 10.94
N GLU A 188 -10.46 -39.89 11.59
CA GLU A 188 -11.77 -40.48 11.25
C GLU A 188 -12.75 -39.54 10.51
N LEU A 189 -12.35 -38.32 10.12
CA LEU A 189 -13.27 -37.31 9.55
C LEU A 189 -12.81 -36.68 8.21
N GLN A 190 -11.98 -37.38 7.42
CA GLN A 190 -11.46 -36.84 6.15
C GLN A 190 -12.52 -36.46 5.10
N THR A 191 -13.76 -36.96 5.19
CA THR A 191 -14.86 -36.59 4.27
C THR A 191 -15.67 -35.37 4.71
N ARG A 192 -15.40 -34.77 5.88
CA ARG A 192 -16.11 -33.57 6.40
C ARG A 192 -15.28 -32.28 6.33
N SER A 193 -13.98 -32.36 6.07
CA SER A 193 -13.04 -31.24 6.20
C SER A 193 -13.23 -30.08 5.21
N SER A 194 -13.92 -30.29 4.09
CA SER A 194 -14.28 -29.21 3.15
C SER A 194 -15.54 -28.43 3.54
N ARG A 195 -16.28 -28.85 4.60
CA ARG A 195 -17.59 -28.26 4.97
C ARG A 195 -17.57 -27.23 6.10
N ASN A 196 -16.43 -27.01 6.76
CA ASN A 196 -16.37 -26.17 7.97
C ASN A 196 -15.53 -24.90 7.78
N GLN A 197 -15.54 -24.31 6.58
CA GLN A 197 -15.03 -22.95 6.45
C GLN A 197 -16.08 -21.97 6.96
N THR A 198 -15.70 -21.05 7.84
CA THR A 198 -16.63 -20.11 8.48
C THR A 198 -16.13 -18.67 8.40
N VAL A 199 -17.07 -17.75 8.51
CA VAL A 199 -16.91 -16.30 8.68
C VAL A 199 -17.97 -15.85 9.68
N ASN A 200 -17.60 -15.05 10.69
CA ASN A 200 -18.50 -14.73 11.81
C ASN A 200 -19.21 -15.97 12.38
N ASP A 201 -18.48 -17.08 12.52
CA ASP A 201 -19.00 -18.36 13.04
C ASP A 201 -20.12 -18.99 12.17
N THR A 202 -20.34 -18.48 10.96
CA THR A 202 -21.30 -18.95 9.96
C THR A 202 -20.59 -19.62 8.79
N PRO A 203 -21.08 -20.74 8.23
CA PRO A 203 -20.45 -21.38 7.08
C PRO A 203 -20.32 -20.46 5.86
N LEU A 204 -19.16 -20.49 5.20
CA LEU A 204 -18.96 -19.80 3.93
C LEU A 204 -19.83 -20.42 2.83
N THR A 205 -20.33 -19.57 1.93
CA THR A 205 -20.94 -20.04 0.69
C THR A 205 -19.88 -20.69 -0.21
N PRO A 206 -20.23 -21.63 -1.10
CA PRO A 206 -19.28 -22.22 -2.05
C PRO A 206 -18.55 -21.16 -2.89
N SER A 207 -19.27 -20.11 -3.31
CA SER A 207 -18.70 -18.98 -4.05
C SER A 207 -17.68 -18.19 -3.22
N ALA A 208 -17.98 -17.90 -1.95
CA ALA A 208 -17.04 -17.21 -1.06
C ALA A 208 -15.77 -18.03 -0.81
N ALA A 209 -15.92 -19.33 -0.57
CA ALA A 209 -14.79 -20.24 -0.40
C ALA A 209 -13.88 -20.27 -1.65
N GLN A 210 -14.47 -20.25 -2.85
CA GLN A 210 -13.71 -20.20 -4.10
C GLN A 210 -12.93 -18.89 -4.25
N ILE A 211 -13.56 -17.75 -3.97
CA ILE A 211 -12.91 -16.42 -4.01
C ILE A 211 -11.69 -16.40 -3.06
N ILE A 212 -11.87 -16.86 -1.82
CA ILE A 212 -10.79 -16.91 -0.82
C ILE A 212 -9.66 -17.85 -1.24
N ALA A 213 -9.98 -18.96 -1.90
CA ALA A 213 -9.01 -19.91 -2.42
C ALA A 213 -8.16 -19.28 -3.53
N ASN A 214 -8.81 -18.67 -4.52
CA ASN A 214 -8.20 -18.05 -5.71
C ASN A 214 -7.25 -16.89 -5.34
N LEU A 215 -7.63 -16.06 -4.36
CA LEU A 215 -6.84 -14.92 -3.88
C LEU A 215 -5.59 -15.30 -3.06
N GLY A 216 -5.23 -16.58 -3.04
CA GLY A 216 -4.15 -17.10 -2.21
C GLY A 216 -2.75 -16.60 -2.54
N GLN A 217 -2.39 -16.60 -3.83
CA GLN A 217 -1.05 -16.25 -4.29
C GLN A 217 -0.94 -14.83 -4.87
N LYS A 218 -2.05 -14.29 -5.38
CA LYS A 218 -2.16 -12.93 -5.90
C LYS A 218 -3.20 -12.20 -5.06
N SER A 219 -2.76 -11.21 -4.29
CA SER A 219 -3.60 -10.51 -3.31
C SER A 219 -3.34 -9.01 -3.33
N GLY A 220 -3.05 -8.46 -4.52
CA GLY A 220 -3.06 -7.02 -4.76
C GLY A 220 -4.49 -6.51 -4.95
N LEU A 221 -4.67 -5.19 -4.88
CA LEU A 221 -5.98 -4.55 -5.02
C LEU A 221 -6.64 -4.88 -6.37
N GLN A 222 -5.85 -4.87 -7.45
CA GLN A 222 -6.33 -5.20 -8.80
C GLN A 222 -6.71 -6.67 -8.92
N ASP A 223 -5.92 -7.59 -8.34
CA ASP A 223 -6.24 -9.03 -8.38
C ASP A 223 -7.60 -9.31 -7.72
N ILE A 224 -7.89 -8.62 -6.61
CA ILE A 224 -9.17 -8.74 -5.90
C ILE A 224 -10.31 -8.15 -6.73
N ALA A 225 -10.09 -7.01 -7.40
CA ALA A 225 -11.08 -6.44 -8.30
C ALA A 225 -11.43 -7.40 -9.44
N ASP A 226 -10.43 -8.01 -10.06
CA ASP A 226 -10.61 -8.92 -11.19
C ASP A 226 -11.37 -10.19 -10.76
N GLU A 227 -11.01 -10.78 -9.61
CA GLU A 227 -11.71 -11.94 -9.05
C GLU A 227 -13.18 -11.65 -8.70
N LEU A 228 -13.48 -10.43 -8.23
CA LEU A 228 -14.83 -9.99 -7.90
C LEU A 228 -15.59 -9.45 -9.12
N GLY A 229 -14.98 -9.41 -10.31
CA GLY A 229 -15.58 -8.84 -11.51
C GLY A 229 -15.82 -7.32 -11.44
N ILE A 230 -15.09 -6.60 -10.59
CA ILE A 230 -15.25 -5.16 -10.36
C ILE A 230 -14.38 -4.39 -11.35
N LYS A 231 -15.01 -3.60 -12.22
CA LYS A 231 -14.31 -2.74 -13.16
C LYS A 231 -13.78 -1.47 -12.48
N ARG A 232 -12.47 -1.22 -12.66
CA ARG A 232 -11.81 0.04 -12.27
C ARG A 232 -12.33 1.22 -13.08
N ILE A 233 -12.44 2.38 -12.40
CA ILE A 233 -12.70 3.68 -13.02
C ILE A 233 -11.55 4.62 -12.68
N GLY A 234 -10.93 5.19 -13.71
CA GLY A 234 -9.75 6.04 -13.56
C GLY A 234 -8.43 5.28 -13.72
N PRO A 235 -7.30 6.00 -13.73
CA PRO A 235 -5.97 5.43 -13.95
C PRO A 235 -5.55 4.50 -12.80
N GLN A 236 -4.93 3.37 -13.10
CA GLN A 236 -4.34 2.50 -12.08
C GLN A 236 -3.13 3.20 -11.43
N HIS A 237 -2.88 2.94 -10.15
CA HIS A 237 -1.76 3.54 -9.39
C HIS A 237 -1.87 5.06 -9.19
N GLN A 238 -3.08 5.61 -9.25
CA GLN A 238 -3.39 6.94 -8.74
C GLN A 238 -4.39 6.84 -7.60
N ALA A 239 -4.17 7.64 -6.55
CA ALA A 239 -4.83 7.44 -5.27
C ALA A 239 -6.36 7.58 -5.35
N GLY A 240 -6.87 8.48 -6.20
CA GLY A 240 -8.32 8.65 -6.39
C GLY A 240 -8.97 7.37 -6.93
N SER A 241 -8.49 6.87 -8.07
CA SER A 241 -8.96 5.63 -8.71
C SER A 241 -8.81 4.41 -7.79
N ASP A 242 -7.69 4.31 -7.08
CA ASP A 242 -7.45 3.24 -6.10
C ASP A 242 -8.41 3.33 -4.90
N SER A 243 -8.74 4.52 -4.41
CA SER A 243 -9.69 4.70 -3.30
C SER A 243 -11.12 4.30 -3.69
N LEU A 244 -11.56 4.63 -4.91
CA LEU A 244 -12.87 4.24 -5.43
C LEU A 244 -12.95 2.72 -5.59
N LEU A 245 -11.91 2.11 -6.15
CA LEU A 245 -11.84 0.66 -6.31
C LEU A 245 -11.83 -0.05 -4.94
N THR A 246 -11.09 0.48 -3.97
CA THR A 246 -11.03 -0.01 -2.59
C THR A 246 -12.42 -0.07 -1.97
N GLY A 247 -13.19 1.01 -2.04
CA GLY A 247 -14.56 1.02 -1.50
C GLY A 247 -15.50 0.04 -2.20
N ARG A 248 -15.44 -0.05 -3.55
CA ARG A 248 -16.24 -1.03 -4.31
C ARG A 248 -15.92 -2.47 -3.92
N ILE A 249 -14.63 -2.78 -3.76
CA ILE A 249 -14.18 -4.10 -3.30
C ILE A 249 -14.71 -4.39 -1.90
N PHE A 250 -14.63 -3.43 -0.97
CA PHE A 250 -15.11 -3.62 0.39
C PHE A 250 -16.59 -4.01 0.42
N TRP A 251 -17.44 -3.25 -0.27
CA TRP A 251 -18.88 -3.51 -0.30
C TRP A 251 -19.22 -4.87 -0.90
N GLU A 252 -18.50 -5.26 -1.96
CA GLU A 252 -18.71 -6.56 -2.57
C GLU A 252 -18.22 -7.71 -1.68
N ILE A 253 -17.05 -7.57 -1.04
CA ILE A 253 -16.54 -8.53 -0.05
C ILE A 253 -17.51 -8.65 1.12
N ARG A 254 -18.01 -7.53 1.64
CA ARG A 254 -19.02 -7.52 2.71
C ARG A 254 -20.24 -8.35 2.31
N ARG A 255 -20.73 -8.16 1.08
CA ARG A 255 -21.89 -8.87 0.55
C ARG A 255 -21.64 -10.37 0.35
N VAL A 256 -20.56 -10.75 -0.34
CA VAL A 256 -20.33 -12.14 -0.80
C VAL A 256 -19.57 -13.00 0.20
N VAL A 257 -18.59 -12.42 0.90
CA VAL A 257 -17.73 -13.14 1.84
C VAL A 257 -18.31 -13.08 3.25
N PHE A 258 -18.81 -11.92 3.67
CA PHE A 258 -19.26 -11.70 5.06
C PHE A 258 -20.79 -11.75 5.24
N ASN A 259 -21.52 -12.25 4.24
CA ASN A 259 -23.00 -12.35 4.28
C ASN A 259 -23.69 -11.04 4.66
N GLY A 260 -23.12 -9.90 4.26
CA GLY A 260 -23.64 -8.57 4.53
C GLY A 260 -23.29 -8.00 5.91
N VAL A 261 -22.55 -8.68 6.78
CA VAL A 261 -22.22 -8.16 8.13
C VAL A 261 -20.76 -8.46 8.48
N ILE A 262 -20.00 -7.44 8.86
CA ILE A 262 -18.62 -7.59 9.35
C ILE A 262 -18.65 -7.51 10.88
N ASP A 263 -17.99 -8.45 11.56
CA ASP A 263 -17.91 -8.49 13.02
C ASP A 263 -16.87 -7.48 13.56
N ASP A 264 -17.34 -6.37 14.11
CA ASP A 264 -16.48 -5.30 14.63
C ASP A 264 -15.51 -5.79 15.71
N SER A 265 -15.92 -6.74 16.55
CA SER A 265 -15.07 -7.27 17.61
C SER A 265 -13.83 -7.98 17.08
N LYS A 266 -13.88 -8.46 15.83
CA LYS A 266 -12.80 -9.19 15.16
C LYS A 266 -12.01 -8.31 14.21
N TYR A 267 -12.66 -7.36 13.54
CA TYR A 267 -12.08 -6.69 12.36
C TYR A 267 -11.90 -5.18 12.50
N LEU A 268 -12.62 -4.52 13.41
CA LEU A 268 -12.53 -3.07 13.56
C LEU A 268 -11.15 -2.67 14.14
N GLY A 269 -10.55 -1.64 13.55
CA GLY A 269 -9.24 -1.12 13.95
C GLY A 269 -8.07 -2.07 13.63
N GLN A 270 -8.31 -3.14 12.87
CA GLN A 270 -7.28 -4.10 12.52
C GLN A 270 -6.59 -3.74 11.20
N VAL A 271 -5.31 -3.35 11.28
CA VAL A 271 -4.49 -3.00 10.11
C VAL A 271 -3.49 -4.10 9.78
N TRP A 272 -3.43 -4.49 8.51
CA TRP A 272 -2.51 -5.52 8.07
C TRP A 272 -1.06 -5.09 8.27
N GLY A 273 -0.28 -5.91 8.99
CA GLY A 273 1.15 -5.67 9.24
C GLY A 273 1.46 -4.84 10.49
N LEU A 274 0.44 -4.26 11.14
CA LEU A 274 0.56 -3.50 12.39
C LEU A 274 -0.21 -4.13 13.56
N ASN A 275 -1.23 -4.93 13.25
CA ASN A 275 -1.93 -5.73 14.24
C ASN A 275 -1.39 -7.17 14.17
N GLY A 276 -1.07 -7.76 15.32
CA GLY A 276 -0.31 -9.01 15.48
C GLY A 276 -0.96 -10.29 14.93
N VAL A 277 -1.24 -10.36 13.63
CA VAL A 277 -1.58 -11.61 12.96
C VAL A 277 -0.31 -12.46 12.90
N GLY A 278 -0.28 -13.50 13.73
CA GLY A 278 0.82 -14.48 13.78
C GLY A 278 1.22 -15.00 12.39
N ALA A 279 2.52 -15.30 12.25
CA ALA A 279 3.18 -15.61 10.99
C ALA A 279 2.44 -16.64 10.10
N PRO A 280 2.41 -16.46 8.76
CA PRO A 280 2.25 -17.59 7.86
C PRO A 280 3.50 -18.49 7.94
N ALA A 281 3.28 -19.79 7.97
CA ALA A 281 4.32 -20.81 8.03
C ALA A 281 5.18 -20.81 6.76
N SER A 282 6.35 -20.18 6.84
CA SER A 282 7.49 -20.48 5.98
C SER A 282 8.78 -19.96 6.63
N SER A 283 9.18 -20.61 7.73
CA SER A 283 10.55 -20.61 8.22
C SER A 283 11.35 -21.65 7.44
N SER A 284 11.77 -21.31 6.21
CA SER A 284 12.78 -22.09 5.47
C SER A 284 13.45 -21.26 4.37
N SER A 285 13.92 -20.06 4.69
CA SER A 285 14.87 -19.33 3.85
C SER A 285 15.80 -18.37 4.64
N THR A 286 16.15 -18.74 5.88
CA THR A 286 17.10 -17.98 6.72
C THR A 286 18.57 -18.28 6.38
N THR A 287 18.90 -18.91 5.24
CA THR A 287 20.30 -19.30 4.93
C THR A 287 20.94 -18.50 3.79
N THR A 288 20.26 -17.54 3.16
CA THR A 288 20.85 -16.76 2.03
C THR A 288 21.22 -15.31 2.38
N ALA A 289 20.91 -14.83 3.59
CA ALA A 289 21.24 -13.47 4.02
C ALA A 289 22.59 -13.33 4.77
N ASN A 290 23.33 -14.44 4.98
CA ASN A 290 24.59 -14.44 5.73
C ASN A 290 25.86 -14.63 4.85
N THR A 291 25.76 -14.53 3.52
CA THR A 291 26.93 -14.64 2.61
C THR A 291 27.30 -13.34 1.91
N ALA A 292 26.53 -12.25 2.11
CA ALA A 292 26.79 -10.96 1.48
C ALA A 292 27.61 -9.97 2.34
N THR A 293 27.98 -10.33 3.58
CA THR A 293 28.62 -9.40 4.53
C THR A 293 30.02 -9.83 5.01
N THR A 294 30.61 -10.87 4.40
CA THR A 294 31.98 -11.33 4.74
C THR A 294 32.97 -11.31 3.58
N ASN A 295 32.57 -10.86 2.38
CA ASN A 295 33.47 -10.76 1.22
C ASN A 295 33.84 -9.31 0.82
N ALA A 296 33.53 -8.31 1.63
CA ALA A 296 33.84 -6.90 1.35
C ALA A 296 35.00 -6.32 2.19
N THR A 297 35.89 -7.18 2.71
CA THR A 297 37.10 -6.71 3.43
C THR A 297 38.38 -7.49 3.12
N GLN A 298 38.44 -8.28 2.04
CA GLN A 298 39.69 -8.94 1.59
C GLN A 298 39.87 -8.98 0.05
N GLN A 299 39.46 -7.94 -0.69
CA GLN A 299 39.88 -7.76 -2.09
C GLN A 299 40.35 -6.33 -2.40
N GLY A 300 41.01 -5.70 -1.43
CA GLY A 300 41.71 -4.41 -1.60
C GLY A 300 43.23 -4.51 -1.80
N GLN A 301 43.82 -5.72 -1.81
CA GLN A 301 45.26 -5.90 -1.97
C GLN A 301 45.57 -7.20 -2.73
N GLN A 302 45.42 -7.21 -4.07
CA GLN A 302 46.15 -8.09 -5.00
C GLN A 302 45.79 -7.89 -6.50
N GLN A 303 45.65 -6.65 -6.97
CA GLN A 303 45.64 -6.35 -8.42
C GLN A 303 46.55 -5.17 -8.75
N GLN A 304 47.82 -5.32 -8.37
CA GLN A 304 48.91 -4.47 -8.87
C GLN A 304 50.14 -5.32 -9.22
N GLN A 305 49.94 -6.38 -10.01
CA GLN A 305 50.99 -7.10 -10.73
C GLN A 305 50.37 -8.12 -11.69
N GLN A 306 49.98 -7.68 -12.87
CA GLN A 306 49.99 -8.43 -14.15
C GLN A 306 49.33 -7.58 -15.25
N GLN A 307 49.86 -6.38 -15.45
CA GLN A 307 49.82 -5.70 -16.75
C GLN A 307 51.26 -5.63 -17.27
N GLN A 308 51.74 -6.74 -17.81
CA GLN A 308 52.80 -6.76 -18.80
C GLN A 308 52.74 -8.12 -19.49
N GLN A 309 52.70 -8.09 -20.82
CA GLN A 309 52.64 -9.21 -21.78
C GLN A 309 51.23 -9.63 -22.23
N GLN A 310 50.69 -8.94 -23.25
CA GLN A 310 50.76 -9.43 -24.64
C GLN A 310 49.94 -8.48 -25.53
N GLN A 311 50.65 -7.54 -26.15
CA GLN A 311 50.33 -7.14 -27.52
C GLN A 311 50.71 -8.31 -28.43
N GLN A 312 49.80 -8.77 -29.29
CA GLN A 312 49.96 -8.68 -30.75
C GLN A 312 48.91 -9.50 -31.51
N GLN A 313 48.36 -8.83 -32.54
CA GLN A 313 47.86 -9.37 -33.82
C GLN A 313 46.56 -10.20 -33.80
N GLN A 314 45.63 -10.06 -34.74
CA GLN A 314 45.36 -9.14 -35.85
C GLN A 314 43.98 -9.54 -36.42
N GLN A 315 43.20 -8.54 -36.89
CA GLN A 315 42.39 -8.54 -38.14
C GLN A 315 41.30 -9.63 -38.34
N GLN A 316 40.12 -9.42 -38.93
CA GLN A 316 39.68 -8.50 -39.97
C GLN A 316 38.14 -8.72 -40.19
N GLN A 317 37.41 -7.68 -40.65
CA GLN A 317 36.28 -7.73 -41.62
C GLN A 317 34.95 -8.44 -41.23
N THR A 318 33.71 -8.04 -41.56
CA THR A 318 33.10 -6.98 -42.41
C THR A 318 31.58 -6.86 -42.08
N ASN A 319 30.99 -5.70 -42.39
CA ASN A 319 29.59 -5.34 -42.69
C ASN A 319 28.43 -6.36 -42.62
N GLY A 320 27.27 -5.89 -42.12
CA GLY A 320 26.02 -5.97 -42.90
C GLY A 320 24.70 -6.30 -42.16
N ALA A 321 23.75 -5.36 -42.28
CA ALA A 321 22.31 -5.56 -42.54
C ALA A 321 21.28 -5.64 -41.39
N TYR A 322 20.27 -4.78 -41.59
CA TYR A 322 18.94 -4.67 -41.01
C TYR A 322 18.10 -5.95 -41.12
N GLY A 323 17.24 -6.20 -40.14
CA GLY A 323 16.11 -7.13 -40.24
C GLY A 323 15.36 -7.26 -38.91
N GLY A 324 14.16 -6.69 -38.82
CA GLY A 324 13.29 -6.78 -37.64
C GLY A 324 12.53 -8.10 -37.57
N ASN A 325 12.16 -8.51 -36.35
CA ASN A 325 10.79 -8.89 -35.99
C ASN A 325 10.70 -9.04 -34.46
N SER A 326 9.93 -8.14 -33.83
CA SER A 326 9.58 -8.19 -32.41
C SER A 326 8.39 -9.12 -32.23
N ASN A 327 8.57 -10.25 -31.54
CA ASN A 327 7.47 -11.07 -31.05
C ASN A 327 7.34 -10.86 -29.53
N GLY A 328 6.10 -10.57 -29.10
CA GLY A 328 5.76 -10.04 -27.79
C GLY A 328 6.09 -10.97 -26.63
N GLY A 329 6.69 -10.40 -25.59
CA GLY A 329 6.84 -10.97 -24.26
C GLY A 329 6.36 -9.96 -23.23
N THR A 330 5.24 -10.27 -22.60
CA THR A 330 4.65 -9.56 -21.45
C THR A 330 5.63 -9.49 -20.27
N PRO A 331 5.89 -8.31 -19.67
CA PRO A 331 6.57 -8.24 -18.38
C PRO A 331 5.53 -8.08 -17.25
N SER A 332 5.37 -9.15 -16.48
CA SER A 332 4.78 -9.14 -15.15
C SER A 332 5.64 -8.26 -14.23
N THR A 333 5.01 -7.35 -13.48
CA THR A 333 5.67 -6.56 -12.44
C THR A 333 6.22 -7.46 -11.33
N PRO A 334 7.45 -7.23 -10.84
CA PRO A 334 8.03 -8.03 -9.79
C PRO A 334 7.47 -7.66 -8.41
N ASN A 335 7.11 -8.70 -7.67
CA ASN A 335 6.80 -8.65 -6.25
C ASN A 335 8.11 -8.63 -5.43
N THR A 336 8.06 -8.02 -4.25
CA THR A 336 9.04 -8.13 -3.15
C THR A 336 10.49 -7.76 -3.46
N GLN A 337 10.79 -6.46 -3.51
CA GLN A 337 12.08 -5.97 -3.01
C GLN A 337 11.82 -5.01 -1.84
N HIS A 338 12.60 -5.22 -0.77
CA HIS A 338 12.67 -4.30 0.35
C HIS A 338 13.01 -2.90 -0.16
N ALA A 339 12.34 -1.88 0.34
CA ALA A 339 12.80 -0.51 0.19
C ALA A 339 14.21 -0.42 0.78
N SER A 340 15.20 -0.36 -0.11
CA SER A 340 16.57 0.01 0.26
C SER A 340 16.53 1.41 0.89
N LEU A 341 17.33 1.63 1.94
CA LEU A 341 17.56 2.98 2.46
C LEU A 341 17.90 3.90 1.28
N ALA A 342 17.25 5.07 1.22
CA ALA A 342 17.58 6.10 0.23
C ALA A 342 19.06 6.47 0.36
N THR A 343 19.87 6.08 -0.63
CA THR A 343 21.28 6.44 -0.72
C THR A 343 21.45 7.67 -1.58
N THR A 344 20.96 8.81 -1.13
CA THR A 344 21.32 10.11 -1.70
C THR A 344 21.59 11.11 -0.58
N THR A 345 22.87 11.26 -0.24
CA THR A 345 23.35 12.34 0.63
C THR A 345 23.40 13.65 -0.17
N PRO A 346 22.89 14.79 0.33
CA PRO A 346 23.07 16.08 -0.32
C PRO A 346 24.56 16.46 -0.36
N GLY A 347 25.07 16.73 -1.56
CA GLY A 347 26.45 17.19 -1.75
C GLY A 347 26.67 18.57 -1.15
N GLN A 348 27.63 18.67 -0.23
CA GLN A 348 28.20 19.95 0.20
C GLN A 348 28.97 20.58 -0.97
N GLN A 349 28.50 21.73 -1.47
CA GLN A 349 29.32 22.61 -2.30
C GLN A 349 30.38 23.27 -1.41
N SER A 350 31.58 22.71 -1.46
CA SER A 350 32.82 23.36 -1.07
C SER A 350 33.22 24.35 -2.16
N SER A 351 33.09 25.65 -1.88
CA SER A 351 33.74 26.72 -2.65
C SER A 351 34.92 27.24 -1.85
N GLY A 352 36.13 26.84 -2.23
CA GLY A 352 37.38 27.34 -1.68
C GLY A 352 38.36 27.76 -2.77
N SER A 353 38.99 28.91 -2.53
CA SER A 353 40.16 29.53 -3.19
C SER A 353 39.85 30.54 -4.31
N GLY A 354 40.38 31.75 -4.33
CA GLY A 354 41.36 32.41 -3.47
C GLY A 354 41.90 33.69 -4.13
N ILE A 355 42.49 34.56 -3.31
CA ILE A 355 43.56 35.55 -3.58
C ILE A 355 43.26 36.66 -4.61
N GLY A 356 43.26 37.90 -4.11
CA GLY A 356 43.23 39.16 -4.86
C GLY A 356 42.82 40.31 -3.97
#